data_AF-A0A820VRH9-F1
#
_entry.id   AF-A0A820VRH9-F1
#
_cell.length_a   1.000
_cell.length_b   1.000
_cell.length_c   1.000
_cell.angle_alpha   90.00
_cell.angle_beta   90.00
_cell.angle_gamma   90.00
#
_symmetry.space_group_name_H-M   'P 1'
#
loop_
_entity.id
_entity.type
_entity.pdbx_description
1 polymer ?
#
loop_
_entity_poly.entity_id
_entity_poly.type
_entity_poly.pdbx_seq_one_letter_code
_entity_poly.pdbx_strand_id
1 'polypeptide(L)'
;MKYTMFQPPPLLRIGKNRSVTMSQRQAASLLACAFFCLFPCRSNDEQNDDSANFQNPNFNSLYENGPPQKIEKLKCILHYFRRITDEMPNGVISFGRFSLPDNFIPNWSTSMKGLCDIHLTTGKKIEDVECALQVDFANKYIGGGVLGAGCVQEEIRFTICPEMLVSLL
;
A
#
# COMPACT_ATOMS: atom_id res chain seq x y z
N MET A 1 26.39 -9.84 -7.61
CA MET A 1 25.02 -9.80 -7.05
C MET A 1 25.04 -8.78 -5.91
N LYS A 2 24.56 -7.54 -6.13
CA LYS A 2 24.50 -6.52 -5.06
C LYS A 2 23.30 -6.86 -4.19
N TYR A 3 23.51 -7.11 -2.90
CA TYR A 3 22.41 -7.31 -1.93
C TYR A 3 21.45 -6.12 -2.00
N THR A 4 20.18 -6.37 -2.31
CA THR A 4 19.18 -5.32 -2.52
C THR A 4 18.69 -4.72 -1.20
N MET A 5 18.79 -5.44 -0.08
CA MET A 5 18.43 -4.94 1.26
C MET A 5 19.55 -5.21 2.27
N PHE A 6 20.01 -4.15 2.95
CA PHE A 6 21.04 -4.24 4.00
C PHE A 6 20.44 -4.35 5.41
N GLN A 7 19.18 -3.94 5.59
CA GLN A 7 18.44 -4.00 6.85
C GLN A 7 16.94 -4.19 6.57
N PRO A 8 16.20 -4.92 7.43
CA PRO A 8 14.76 -5.03 7.30
C PRO A 8 14.10 -3.66 7.51
N PRO A 9 13.11 -3.27 6.69
CA PRO A 9 12.33 -2.07 6.91
C PRO A 9 11.66 -2.11 8.29
N PRO A 10 11.62 -0.99 9.03
CA PRO A 10 10.95 -0.95 10.32
C PRO A 10 9.43 -0.94 10.16
N LEU A 11 8.73 -1.62 11.06
CA LEU A 11 7.26 -1.60 11.10
C LEU A 11 6.71 -0.22 11.46
N LEU A 12 5.70 0.22 10.72
CA LEU A 12 4.97 1.47 10.96
C LEU A 12 3.80 1.21 11.93
N ARG A 13 4.10 1.30 13.23
CA ARG A 13 3.18 0.94 14.32
C ARG A 13 2.19 2.06 14.70
N ILE A 14 1.06 1.67 15.29
CA ILE A 14 0.07 2.59 15.88
C ILE A 14 0.72 3.55 16.89
N GLY A 15 0.27 4.81 16.89
CA GLY A 15 0.78 5.86 17.78
C GLY A 15 2.20 6.36 17.49
N LYS A 16 2.92 5.80 16.51
CA LYS A 16 4.29 6.21 16.16
C LYS A 16 4.33 6.92 14.81
N ASN A 17 4.75 8.18 14.82
CA ASN A 17 4.99 8.95 13.60
C ASN A 17 6.33 8.55 13.01
N ARG A 18 6.31 7.87 11.86
CA ARG A 18 7.53 7.37 11.21
C ARG A 18 7.33 7.28 9.71
N SER A 19 8.41 7.48 8.98
CA SER A 19 8.49 7.23 7.54
C SER A 19 9.59 6.25 7.21
N VAL A 20 9.39 5.46 6.16
CA VAL A 20 10.38 4.59 5.53
C VAL A 20 10.49 4.99 4.09
N THR A 21 11.72 5.24 3.63
CA THR A 21 12.01 5.51 2.23
C THR A 21 12.88 4.39 1.68
N MET A 22 12.54 3.87 0.51
CA MET A 22 13.29 2.82 -0.17
C MET A 22 13.32 3.08 -1.67
N SER A 23 14.30 2.48 -2.36
CA SER A 23 14.32 2.51 -3.83
C SER A 23 13.21 1.65 -4.41
N GLN A 24 12.76 1.97 -5.62
CA GLN A 24 11.82 1.12 -6.36
C GLN A 24 12.36 -0.30 -6.57
N ARG A 25 13.68 -0.45 -6.69
CA ARG A 25 14.35 -1.76 -6.75
C ARG A 25 14.16 -2.60 -5.47
N GLN A 26 14.19 -1.95 -4.31
CA GLN A 26 13.92 -2.60 -3.03
C GLN A 26 12.46 -3.00 -2.92
N ALA A 27 11.54 -2.08 -3.26
CA ALA A 27 10.11 -2.35 -3.33
C ALA A 27 9.80 -3.53 -4.25
N ALA A 28 10.35 -3.54 -5.46
CA ALA A 28 10.23 -4.64 -6.42
C ALA A 28 10.74 -5.98 -5.87
N SER A 29 11.88 -5.98 -5.18
CA SER A 29 12.42 -7.21 -4.57
C SER A 29 11.50 -7.74 -3.46
N LEU A 30 10.96 -6.85 -2.62
CA LEU A 30 10.00 -7.20 -1.58
C LEU A 30 8.69 -7.74 -2.16
N LEU A 31 8.18 -7.12 -3.22
CA LEU A 31 6.99 -7.59 -3.93
C LEU A 31 7.21 -8.95 -4.59
N ALA A 32 8.38 -9.20 -5.16
CA ALA A 32 8.71 -10.52 -5.70
C ALA A 32 8.69 -11.59 -4.59
N CYS A 33 9.23 -11.28 -3.40
CA CYS A 33 9.11 -12.17 -2.24
C CYS A 33 7.65 -12.42 -1.83
N ALA A 34 6.81 -11.38 -1.81
CA ALA A 34 5.38 -11.51 -1.49
C ALA A 34 4.63 -12.33 -2.54
N PHE A 35 4.96 -12.13 -3.81
CA PHE A 35 4.41 -12.89 -4.94
C PHE A 35 4.76 -14.38 -4.81
N PHE A 36 6.02 -14.72 -4.51
CA PHE A 36 6.41 -16.11 -4.29
C PHE A 36 6.07 -16.67 -2.91
N CYS A 37 5.29 -15.93 -2.11
CA CYS A 37 4.88 -16.32 -0.76
C CYS A 37 6.06 -16.65 0.18
N LEU A 38 7.15 -15.88 0.09
CA LEU A 38 8.39 -16.14 0.84
C LEU A 38 8.43 -15.48 2.22
N PHE A 39 7.44 -14.63 2.56
CA PHE A 39 7.35 -14.12 3.93
C PHE A 39 6.84 -15.22 4.86
N PRO A 40 7.45 -15.41 6.04
CA PRO A 40 7.00 -16.43 6.98
C PRO A 40 5.54 -16.20 7.35
N CYS A 41 4.72 -17.25 7.24
CA CYS A 41 3.33 -17.21 7.69
C CYS A 41 3.30 -16.91 9.19
N ARG A 42 2.65 -15.81 9.58
CA ARG A 42 2.46 -15.45 10.98
C ARG A 42 1.47 -16.44 11.61
N SER A 43 1.98 -17.46 12.31
CA SER A 43 1.17 -18.45 13.01
C SER A 43 0.57 -17.85 14.29
N ASN A 44 -0.71 -18.14 14.55
CA ASN A 44 -1.44 -17.71 15.75
C ASN A 44 -0.88 -18.29 17.07
N ASP A 45 0.10 -19.20 17.02
CA ASP A 45 0.67 -19.86 18.20
C ASP A 45 1.70 -19.00 18.95
N GLU A 46 2.15 -17.88 18.38
CA GLU A 46 3.00 -16.91 19.08
C GLU A 46 2.12 -15.84 19.73
N GLN A 47 1.46 -16.20 20.85
CA GLN A 47 0.54 -15.34 21.65
C GLN A 47 1.15 -14.01 22.17
N ASN A 48 2.38 -13.67 21.79
CA ASN A 48 3.11 -12.48 22.24
C ASN A 48 3.61 -11.58 21.11
N ASP A 49 3.27 -11.84 19.84
CA ASP A 49 3.80 -11.02 18.74
C ASP A 49 2.83 -9.92 18.30
N ASP A 50 3.26 -8.66 18.48
CA ASP A 50 2.59 -7.46 17.97
C ASP A 50 2.38 -7.49 16.43
N SER A 51 2.97 -8.48 15.72
CA SER A 51 2.79 -8.73 14.29
C SER A 51 1.40 -9.27 13.93
N ALA A 52 0.63 -9.79 14.89
CA ALA A 52 -0.74 -10.29 14.67
C ALA A 52 -1.72 -9.22 14.17
N ASN A 53 -1.39 -7.93 14.34
CA ASN A 53 -2.20 -6.80 13.89
C ASN A 53 -1.95 -6.38 12.43
N PHE A 54 -1.06 -7.05 11.71
CA PHE A 54 -0.71 -6.74 10.33
C PHE A 54 -1.21 -7.82 9.38
N GLN A 55 -1.65 -7.42 8.18
CA GLN A 55 -2.12 -8.35 7.15
C GLN A 55 -1.00 -9.27 6.67
N ASN A 56 -1.37 -10.45 6.17
CA ASN A 56 -0.45 -11.32 5.46
C ASN A 56 -0.10 -10.68 4.11
N PRO A 57 1.17 -10.35 3.84
CA PRO A 57 1.57 -9.72 2.59
C PRO A 57 1.70 -10.71 1.43
N ASN A 58 1.69 -12.02 1.69
CA ASN A 58 1.85 -13.04 0.66
C ASN A 58 0.61 -13.14 -0.24
N PHE A 59 0.84 -13.45 -1.51
CA PHE A 59 -0.22 -13.41 -2.54
C PHE A 59 -1.04 -14.71 -2.61
N ASN A 60 -0.92 -15.60 -1.63
CA ASN A 60 -1.58 -16.91 -1.64
C ASN A 60 -3.09 -16.81 -1.86
N SER A 61 -3.76 -15.86 -1.20
CA SER A 61 -5.21 -15.63 -1.39
C SER A 61 -5.58 -15.14 -2.78
N LEU A 62 -4.64 -14.54 -3.53
CA LEU A 62 -4.88 -14.10 -4.91
C LEU A 62 -4.84 -15.28 -5.88
N TYR A 63 -4.10 -16.34 -5.56
CA TYR A 63 -3.96 -17.55 -6.37
C TYR A 63 -5.11 -18.54 -6.19
N GLU A 64 -5.79 -18.47 -5.06
CA GLU A 64 -6.97 -19.30 -4.80
C GLU A 64 -8.10 -19.01 -5.80
N ASN A 65 -8.80 -20.07 -6.20
CA ASN A 65 -10.02 -19.98 -7.00
C ASN A 65 -10.96 -18.90 -6.44
N GLY A 66 -11.53 -18.11 -7.32
CA GLY A 66 -12.30 -16.95 -6.92
C GLY A 66 -12.92 -16.23 -8.10
N PRO A 67 -13.44 -15.02 -7.86
CA PRO A 67 -14.16 -14.28 -8.88
C PRO A 67 -13.16 -13.73 -9.93
N PRO A 68 -13.62 -13.43 -11.16
CA PRO A 68 -12.75 -13.12 -12.31
C PRO A 68 -11.80 -11.93 -12.08
N GLN A 69 -12.14 -11.03 -11.16
CA GLN A 69 -11.32 -9.88 -10.79
C GLN A 69 -9.93 -10.30 -10.30
N LYS A 70 -9.77 -11.47 -9.67
CA LYS A 70 -8.45 -11.98 -9.25
C LYS A 70 -7.52 -12.20 -10.44
N ILE A 71 -8.06 -12.70 -11.56
CA ILE A 71 -7.29 -12.91 -12.80
C ILE A 71 -6.87 -11.57 -13.39
N GLU A 72 -7.75 -10.58 -13.41
CA GLU A 72 -7.41 -9.24 -13.93
C GLU A 72 -6.34 -8.56 -13.06
N LYS A 73 -6.42 -8.70 -11.72
CA LYS A 73 -5.36 -8.24 -10.82
C LYS A 73 -4.02 -8.91 -11.11
N LEU A 74 -4.02 -10.23 -11.31
CA LEU A 74 -2.82 -10.98 -11.67
C LEU A 74 -2.21 -10.45 -12.97
N LYS A 75 -3.02 -10.15 -14.00
CA LYS A 75 -2.52 -9.56 -15.24
C LYS A 75 -1.83 -8.21 -14.99
N CYS A 76 -2.42 -7.34 -14.16
CA CYS A 76 -1.81 -6.06 -13.81
C CYS A 76 -0.48 -6.21 -13.05
N ILE A 77 -0.45 -7.11 -12.07
CA ILE A 77 0.77 -7.41 -11.28
C ILE A 77 1.86 -8.01 -12.16
N LEU A 78 1.51 -8.96 -13.04
CA LEU A 78 2.46 -9.57 -13.99
C LEU A 78 2.95 -8.54 -15.01
N HIS A 79 2.09 -7.61 -15.44
CA HIS A 79 2.50 -6.50 -16.28
C HIS A 79 3.52 -5.61 -15.55
N TYR A 80 3.32 -5.30 -14.27
CA TYR A 80 4.32 -4.59 -13.47
C TYR A 80 5.65 -5.36 -13.41
N PHE A 81 5.63 -6.65 -13.08
CA PHE A 81 6.85 -7.46 -13.05
C PHE A 81 7.59 -7.47 -14.39
N ARG A 82 6.85 -7.62 -15.51
CA ARG A 82 7.43 -7.52 -16.85
C ARG A 82 8.12 -6.18 -17.08
N ARG A 83 7.46 -5.07 -16.73
CA ARG A 83 8.00 -3.71 -16.90
C ARG A 83 9.31 -3.51 -16.14
N ILE A 84 9.36 -3.92 -14.87
CA ILE A 84 10.56 -3.74 -14.04
C ILE A 84 11.70 -4.71 -14.38
N THR A 85 11.40 -5.85 -15.01
CA THR A 85 12.43 -6.76 -15.53
C THR A 85 13.02 -6.28 -16.85
N ASP A 86 12.23 -5.59 -17.67
CA ASP A 86 12.70 -4.97 -18.92
C ASP A 86 13.57 -3.73 -18.60
N GLU A 87 13.05 -2.82 -17.78
CA GLU A 87 13.77 -1.62 -17.35
C GLU A 87 13.41 -1.28 -15.89
N MET A 88 14.35 -1.53 -14.97
CA MET A 88 14.15 -1.24 -13.55
C MET A 88 14.17 0.27 -13.32
N PRO A 89 13.07 0.87 -12.78
CA PRO A 89 13.05 2.29 -12.50
C PRO A 89 13.99 2.65 -11.34
N ASN A 90 14.53 3.87 -11.38
CA ASN A 90 15.57 4.34 -10.46
C ASN A 90 15.04 5.33 -9.39
N GLY A 91 13.73 5.43 -9.24
CA GLY A 91 13.10 6.31 -8.25
C GLY A 91 13.12 5.75 -6.83
N VAL A 92 12.48 6.49 -5.94
CA VAL A 92 12.31 6.17 -4.52
C VAL A 92 10.84 6.30 -4.13
N ILE A 93 10.45 5.54 -3.12
CA ILE A 93 9.09 5.52 -2.56
C ILE A 93 9.20 5.73 -1.06
N SER A 94 8.33 6.58 -0.53
CA SER A 94 8.25 6.88 0.89
C SER A 94 6.88 6.49 1.45
N PHE A 95 6.88 5.64 2.47
CA PHE A 95 5.69 5.29 3.24
C PHE A 95 5.74 6.03 4.58
N GLY A 96 4.71 6.79 4.90
CA GLY A 96 4.60 7.55 6.15
C GLY A 96 3.38 7.12 6.94
N ARG A 97 3.55 6.85 8.24
CA ARG A 97 2.43 6.70 9.19
C ARG A 97 2.44 7.88 10.13
N PHE A 98 1.29 8.55 10.22
CA PHE A 98 1.09 9.74 11.03
C PHE A 98 -0.12 9.55 11.95
N SER A 99 0.08 9.82 13.23
CA SER A 99 -0.90 9.85 14.30
C SER A 99 -0.87 11.28 14.85
N LEU A 100 -2.00 11.97 14.76
CA LEU A 100 -2.15 13.30 15.29
C LEU A 100 -2.53 13.20 16.78
N PRO A 101 -1.83 13.90 17.68
CA PRO A 101 -2.26 13.97 19.07
C PRO A 101 -3.49 14.88 19.21
N ASP A 102 -4.28 14.68 20.26
CA ASP A 102 -5.59 15.33 20.44
C ASP A 102 -5.51 16.86 20.41
N ASN A 103 -4.40 17.44 20.89
CA ASN A 103 -4.18 18.88 20.89
C ASN A 103 -3.97 19.50 19.50
N PHE A 104 -3.77 18.68 18.45
CA PHE A 104 -3.69 19.13 17.05
C PHE A 104 -5.05 19.11 16.36
N ILE A 105 -6.08 18.48 16.95
CA ILE A 105 -7.42 18.45 16.39
C ILE A 105 -8.07 19.82 16.62
N PRO A 106 -8.48 20.54 15.56
CA PRO A 106 -9.12 21.84 15.73
C PRO A 106 -10.42 21.74 16.53
N ASN A 107 -10.72 22.74 17.34
CA ASN A 107 -12.07 22.89 17.87
C ASN A 107 -13.01 23.36 16.76
N TRP A 108 -13.68 22.40 16.10
CA TRP A 108 -14.54 22.66 14.95
C TRP A 108 -15.70 23.62 15.27
N SER A 109 -16.20 23.61 16.50
CA SER A 109 -17.32 24.48 16.93
C SER A 109 -16.95 25.96 17.01
N THR A 110 -15.66 26.29 17.18
CA THR A 110 -15.17 27.66 17.35
C THR A 110 -14.21 28.09 16.24
N SER A 111 -14.02 27.23 15.23
CA SER A 111 -13.12 27.51 14.11
C SER A 111 -13.67 28.63 13.23
N MET A 112 -12.90 29.71 13.10
CA MET A 112 -13.19 30.85 12.22
C MET A 112 -12.41 30.79 10.90
N LYS A 113 -11.77 29.65 10.59
CA LYS A 113 -10.98 29.49 9.37
C LYS A 113 -11.90 29.53 8.15
N GLY A 114 -11.61 30.41 7.21
CA GLY A 114 -12.35 30.50 5.95
C GLY A 114 -12.27 29.20 5.15
N LEU A 115 -13.30 28.95 4.33
CA LEU A 115 -13.31 27.84 3.39
C LEU A 115 -12.20 28.03 2.35
N CYS A 116 -11.63 26.92 1.88
CA CYS A 116 -10.69 26.95 0.77
C CYS A 116 -11.45 26.92 -0.57
N ASP A 117 -10.72 27.23 -1.65
CA ASP A 117 -11.26 27.09 -3.00
C ASP A 117 -11.66 25.65 -3.30
N ILE A 118 -12.78 25.48 -4.02
CA ILE A 118 -13.31 24.17 -4.41
C ILE A 118 -13.41 24.12 -5.93
N HIS A 119 -12.80 23.10 -6.52
CA HIS A 119 -12.95 22.79 -7.94
C HIS A 119 -13.70 21.48 -8.11
N LEU A 120 -14.87 21.53 -8.75
CA LEU A 120 -15.66 20.35 -9.09
C LEU A 120 -15.45 19.99 -10.56
N THR A 121 -15.03 18.76 -10.82
CA THR A 121 -14.96 18.20 -12.18
C THR A 121 -15.75 16.90 -12.23
N THR A 122 -16.54 16.72 -13.29
CA THR A 122 -17.21 15.46 -13.60
C THR A 122 -16.44 14.71 -14.68
N GLY A 123 -16.50 13.38 -14.67
CA GLY A 123 -15.91 12.54 -15.71
C GLY A 123 -14.39 12.31 -15.63
N LYS A 124 -13.70 12.84 -14.63
CA LYS A 124 -12.31 12.49 -14.30
C LYS A 124 -12.25 11.61 -13.06
N LYS A 125 -11.25 10.72 -12.98
CA LYS A 125 -10.95 9.94 -11.78
C LYS A 125 -9.86 10.61 -10.96
N ILE A 126 -9.67 10.14 -9.73
CA ILE A 126 -8.66 10.69 -8.80
C ILE A 126 -7.24 10.48 -9.35
N GLU A 127 -6.98 9.31 -9.94
CA GLU A 127 -5.69 8.96 -10.56
C GLU A 127 -5.33 9.81 -11.77
N ASP A 128 -6.31 10.43 -12.43
CA ASP A 128 -6.11 11.28 -13.62
C ASP A 128 -5.67 12.72 -13.26
N VAL A 129 -5.73 13.08 -11.97
CA VAL A 129 -5.39 14.44 -11.51
C VAL A 129 -3.93 14.48 -11.07
N GLU A 130 -3.07 15.01 -11.92
CA GLU A 130 -1.66 15.21 -11.63
C GLU A 130 -1.42 16.35 -10.62
N CYS A 131 -0.25 16.33 -9.97
CA CYS A 131 0.18 17.38 -9.04
C CYS A 131 -0.75 17.67 -7.85
N ALA A 132 -1.62 16.72 -7.48
CA ALA A 132 -2.51 16.82 -6.33
C ALA A 132 -2.23 15.71 -5.30
N LEU A 133 -2.67 15.93 -4.05
CA LEU A 133 -2.77 14.85 -3.07
C LEU A 133 -3.96 13.96 -3.46
N GLN A 134 -3.66 12.78 -3.97
CA GLN A 134 -4.66 11.81 -4.40
C GLN A 134 -5.12 10.99 -3.19
N VAL A 135 -6.44 11.03 -2.92
CA VAL A 135 -7.05 10.35 -1.78
C VAL A 135 -7.37 8.90 -2.14
N ASP A 136 -7.01 7.99 -1.24
CA ASP A 136 -7.42 6.59 -1.25
C ASP A 136 -8.59 6.39 -0.28
N PHE A 137 -9.64 5.70 -0.72
CA PHE A 137 -10.80 5.36 0.11
C PHE A 137 -10.51 4.09 0.90
N ALA A 138 -9.52 4.22 1.78
CA ALA A 138 -8.84 3.10 2.39
C ALA A 138 -9.65 2.34 3.44
N ASN A 139 -9.42 1.04 3.53
CA ASN A 139 -9.79 0.24 4.68
C ASN A 139 -8.86 0.52 5.88
N LYS A 140 -9.32 0.23 7.10
CA LYS A 140 -8.47 0.33 8.32
C LYS A 140 -7.20 -0.53 8.23
N TYR A 141 -7.27 -1.61 7.45
CA TYR A 141 -6.10 -2.37 7.00
C TYR A 141 -5.80 -1.98 5.55
N ILE A 142 -4.68 -1.28 5.36
CA ILE A 142 -4.31 -0.66 4.09
C ILE A 142 -4.27 -1.66 2.92
N GLY A 143 -4.87 -1.29 1.80
CA GLY A 143 -5.03 -2.17 0.64
C GLY A 143 -6.24 -3.10 0.73
N GLY A 144 -6.97 -3.11 1.86
CA GLY A 144 -8.26 -3.77 1.98
C GLY A 144 -8.26 -5.22 1.50
N GLY A 145 -9.07 -5.50 0.48
CA GLY A 145 -9.21 -6.81 -0.14
C GLY A 145 -8.33 -7.03 -1.39
N VAL A 146 -7.23 -6.28 -1.56
CA VAL A 146 -6.43 -6.29 -2.79
C VAL A 146 -5.84 -7.66 -3.11
N LEU A 147 -5.39 -8.41 -2.11
CA LEU A 147 -4.91 -9.79 -2.28
C LEU A 147 -6.05 -10.83 -2.34
N GLY A 148 -7.30 -10.40 -2.25
CA GLY A 148 -8.48 -11.24 -2.31
C GLY A 148 -9.47 -10.79 -3.38
N ALA A 149 -10.76 -10.77 -3.04
CA ALA A 149 -11.85 -10.46 -3.97
C ALA A 149 -12.17 -8.95 -4.11
N GLY A 150 -11.61 -8.08 -3.26
CA GLY A 150 -11.92 -6.65 -3.27
C GLY A 150 -11.58 -6.01 -4.63
N CYS A 151 -12.44 -5.18 -5.19
CA CYS A 151 -12.22 -4.61 -6.52
C CYS A 151 -12.94 -3.25 -6.65
N VAL A 152 -12.77 -2.41 -5.64
CA VAL A 152 -13.26 -1.03 -5.63
C VAL A 152 -12.08 -0.06 -5.70
N GLN A 153 -12.28 1.21 -5.34
CA GLN A 153 -11.31 2.27 -5.60
C GLN A 153 -9.92 1.97 -5.00
N GLU A 154 -9.84 1.51 -3.74
CA GLU A 154 -8.58 1.15 -3.08
C GLU A 154 -7.87 0.00 -3.81
N GLU A 155 -8.54 -1.15 -4.01
CA GLU A 155 -7.87 -2.30 -4.64
C GLU A 155 -7.49 -2.05 -6.09
N ILE A 156 -8.30 -1.30 -6.84
CA ILE A 156 -7.96 -0.89 -8.21
C ILE A 156 -6.68 -0.05 -8.17
N ARG A 157 -6.58 0.90 -7.23
CA ARG A 157 -5.41 1.76 -7.13
C ARG A 157 -4.13 0.99 -6.79
N PHE A 158 -4.20 0.09 -5.81
CA PHE A 158 -3.08 -0.79 -5.47
C PHE A 158 -2.71 -1.75 -6.61
N THR A 159 -3.67 -2.12 -7.46
CA THR A 159 -3.45 -3.02 -8.60
C THR A 159 -2.77 -2.30 -9.78
N ILE A 160 -3.12 -1.04 -10.07
CA ILE A 160 -2.48 -0.24 -11.14
C ILE A 160 -1.18 0.44 -10.69
N CYS A 161 -0.97 0.59 -9.38
CA CYS A 161 0.27 1.06 -8.77
C CYS A 161 0.84 -0.01 -7.79
N PRO A 162 1.35 -1.16 -8.27
CA PRO A 162 1.70 -2.30 -7.41
C PRO A 162 2.73 -2.03 -6.33
N GLU A 163 3.56 -1.00 -6.48
CA GLU A 163 4.51 -0.60 -5.43
C GLU A 163 3.81 -0.20 -4.11
N MET A 164 2.53 0.18 -4.16
CA MET A 164 1.72 0.41 -2.96
C MET A 164 1.53 -0.87 -2.13
N LEU A 165 1.56 -2.07 -2.73
CA LEU A 165 1.41 -3.35 -2.03
C LEU A 165 2.54 -3.59 -1.01
N VAL A 166 3.65 -2.87 -1.10
CA VAL A 166 4.72 -2.89 -0.10
C VAL A 166 4.26 -2.36 1.26
N SER A 167 3.20 -1.54 1.31
CA SER A 167 2.66 -1.03 2.58
C SER A 167 1.98 -2.10 3.44
N LEU A 168 1.75 -3.31 2.89
CA LEU A 168 1.19 -4.45 3.63
C LEU A 168 2.25 -5.18 4.48
N LEU A 169 3.54 -4.86 4.29
CA LEU A 169 4.70 -5.53 4.91
C LEU A 169 4.97 -5.07 6.34
#